data_AF-A0A4Q6XJ78-F1
#
_entry.id   AF-A0A4Q6XJ78-F1
#
_cell.length_a   1.000
_cell.length_b   1.000
_cell.length_c   1.000
_cell.angle_alpha   90.00
_cell.angle_beta   90.00
_cell.angle_gamma   90.00
#
_symmetry.space_group_name_H-M   'P 1'
#
loop_
_entity.id
_entity.type
_entity.pdbx_description
1 polymer ?
#
loop_
_entity_poly.entity_id
_entity_poly.type
_entity_poly.pdbx_seq_one_letter_code
_entity_poly.pdbx_strand_id
1 'polypeptide(L)'
;MNIKFVVIGVAVIAALYFGTEKYWQHEFEEQERNILKNLAFTPEMLNASKGLPIKGDILNQYPNIFFYMSFTKDFPQGTEATIKPKLLENSQKLACGPFSKLSQQDNKYNDRAKAIISVIEKDNVVMTYIIKNRLGSVLMEHKQVLSQCPEFQILKTSIS
;
A
#
# COMPACT_ATOMS: atom_id res chain seq x y z
N MET A 1 30.17 -33.19 30.91
CA MET A 1 29.08 -32.47 30.21
C MET A 1 28.75 -33.26 28.95
N ASN A 2 27.55 -33.85 28.85
CA ASN A 2 27.21 -34.76 27.76
C ASN A 2 26.85 -33.95 26.51
N ILE A 3 27.68 -34.00 25.47
CA ILE A 3 27.55 -33.16 24.28
C ILE A 3 26.19 -33.34 23.59
N LYS A 4 25.57 -34.51 23.73
CA LYS A 4 24.21 -34.83 23.24
C LYS A 4 23.12 -33.97 23.89
N PHE A 5 23.21 -33.67 25.20
CA PHE A 5 22.24 -32.80 25.88
C PHE A 5 22.42 -31.33 25.51
N VAL A 6 23.66 -30.91 25.22
CA VAL A 6 23.95 -29.55 24.74
C VAL A 6 23.40 -29.34 23.32
N VAL A 7 23.59 -30.32 22.43
CA VAL A 7 23.07 -30.25 21.05
C VAL A 7 21.53 -30.24 21.01
N ILE A 8 20.88 -31.09 21.82
CA ILE A 8 19.41 -31.10 21.92
C ILE A 8 18.89 -29.77 22.49
N GLY A 9 19.55 -29.23 23.52
CA GLY A 9 19.19 -27.93 24.09
C GLY A 9 19.28 -26.78 23.09
N VAL A 10 20.36 -26.72 22.30
CA VAL A 10 20.54 -25.71 21.24
C VAL A 10 19.50 -25.87 20.13
N ALA A 11 19.18 -27.11 19.73
CA ALA A 11 18.16 -27.37 18.71
C ALA A 11 16.76 -26.90 19.13
N VAL A 12 16.38 -27.12 20.40
CA VAL A 12 15.08 -26.66 20.94
C VAL A 12 15.03 -25.13 21.03
N ILE A 13 16.10 -24.48 21.50
CA ILE A 13 16.18 -23.01 21.56
C ILE A 13 16.10 -22.41 20.15
N ALA A 14 16.82 -22.98 19.18
CA ALA A 14 16.74 -22.55 17.79
C ALA A 14 15.34 -22.74 17.21
N ALA A 15 14.69 -23.89 17.44
CA ALA A 15 13.34 -24.15 16.94
C ALA A 15 12.29 -23.19 17.54
N LEU A 16 12.41 -22.87 18.84
CA LEU A 16 11.53 -21.89 19.48
C LEU A 16 11.79 -20.47 18.96
N TYR A 17 13.05 -20.07 18.81
CA TYR A 17 13.42 -18.76 18.29
C TYR A 17 12.92 -18.56 16.85
N PHE A 18 13.31 -19.44 15.92
CA PHE A 18 12.89 -19.35 14.52
C PHE A 18 11.39 -19.60 14.32
N GLY A 19 10.79 -20.47 15.14
CA GLY A 19 9.35 -20.75 15.09
C GLY A 19 8.51 -19.52 15.47
N THR A 20 8.92 -18.80 16.52
CA THR A 20 8.23 -17.58 16.97
C THR A 20 8.39 -16.43 15.97
N GLU A 21 9.60 -16.23 15.42
CA GLU A 21 9.85 -15.20 14.41
C GLU A 21 9.00 -15.43 13.15
N LYS A 22 8.97 -16.67 12.65
CA LYS A 22 8.17 -17.04 11.47
C LYS A 22 6.66 -16.92 11.72
N TYR A 23 6.21 -17.23 12.94
CA TYR A 23 4.81 -17.04 13.33
C TYR A 23 4.41 -15.56 13.27
N TRP A 24 5.19 -14.68 13.90
CA TRP A 24 4.91 -13.24 13.89
C TRP A 24 4.99 -12.63 12.50
N GLN A 25 5.94 -13.06 11.67
CA GLN A 25 6.00 -12.65 10.28
C GLN A 25 4.70 -13.01 9.55
N HIS A 26 4.21 -14.24 9.70
CA HIS A 26 2.97 -14.67 9.05
C HIS A 26 1.76 -13.86 9.51
N GLU A 27 1.62 -13.65 10.82
CA GLU A 27 0.55 -12.81 11.41
C GLU A 27 0.57 -11.38 10.85
N PHE A 28 1.75 -10.73 10.78
CA PHE A 28 1.83 -9.38 10.21
C PHE A 28 1.53 -9.35 8.71
N GLU A 29 1.96 -10.36 7.95
CA GLU A 29 1.60 -10.45 6.53
C GLU A 29 0.08 -10.66 6.35
N GLU A 30 -0.57 -11.49 7.18
CA GLU A 30 -2.02 -11.66 7.14
C GLU A 30 -2.78 -10.40 7.54
N GLN A 31 -2.32 -9.67 8.56
CA GLN A 31 -2.88 -8.38 8.95
C GLN A 31 -2.82 -7.38 7.78
N GLU A 32 -1.68 -7.28 7.10
CA GLU A 32 -1.55 -6.39 5.94
C GLU A 32 -2.46 -6.82 4.78
N ARG A 33 -2.52 -8.12 4.45
CA ARG A 33 -3.47 -8.63 3.46
C ARG A 33 -4.91 -8.29 3.81
N ASN A 34 -5.29 -8.41 5.08
CA ASN A 34 -6.63 -8.07 5.55
C ASN A 34 -6.93 -6.58 5.42
N ILE A 35 -5.96 -5.70 5.72
CA ILE A 35 -6.09 -4.26 5.47
C ILE A 35 -6.31 -4.01 3.98
N LEU A 36 -5.48 -4.60 3.11
CA LEU A 36 -5.56 -4.40 1.66
C LEU A 36 -6.85 -4.97 1.05
N LYS A 37 -7.36 -6.11 1.53
CA LYS A 37 -8.64 -6.71 1.09
C LYS A 37 -9.87 -5.93 1.54
N ASN A 38 -9.76 -5.19 2.65
CA ASN A 38 -10.86 -4.41 3.22
C ASN A 38 -10.62 -2.90 3.08
N LEU A 39 -9.76 -2.51 2.14
CA LEU A 39 -9.42 -1.11 1.92
C LEU A 39 -10.68 -0.31 1.57
N ALA A 40 -10.92 0.77 2.32
CA ALA A 40 -12.03 1.68 2.15
C ALA A 40 -11.56 3.12 2.41
N PHE A 41 -12.31 4.11 1.93
CA PHE A 41 -12.04 5.50 2.29
C PHE A 41 -12.26 5.70 3.79
N THR A 42 -11.24 6.22 4.47
CA THR A 42 -11.37 6.54 5.90
C THR A 42 -12.28 7.76 6.09
N PRO A 43 -12.91 7.93 7.26
CA PRO A 43 -13.69 9.12 7.58
C PRO A 43 -12.89 10.43 7.42
N GLU A 44 -11.60 10.39 7.69
CA GLU A 44 -10.69 11.53 7.51
C GLU A 44 -10.51 11.89 6.04
N MET A 45 -10.32 10.89 5.16
CA MET A 45 -10.25 11.11 3.71
C MET A 45 -11.56 11.67 3.16
N LEU A 46 -12.69 11.14 3.62
CA LEU A 46 -14.02 11.63 3.24
C LEU A 46 -14.23 13.07 3.71
N ASN A 47 -13.86 13.40 4.95
CA ASN A 47 -13.93 14.76 5.47
C ASN A 47 -12.99 15.73 4.74
N ALA A 48 -11.76 15.31 4.39
CA ALA A 48 -10.84 16.13 3.61
C ALA A 48 -11.36 16.40 2.18
N SER A 49 -12.17 15.49 1.64
CA SER A 49 -12.85 15.68 0.35
C SER A 49 -14.14 16.50 0.43
N LYS A 50 -14.62 16.80 1.65
CA LYS A 50 -15.91 17.48 1.86
C LYS A 50 -15.85 18.90 1.31
N GLY A 51 -16.76 19.21 0.38
CA GLY A 51 -16.83 20.51 -0.29
C GLY A 51 -15.98 20.61 -1.56
N LEU A 52 -15.12 19.63 -1.85
CA LEU A 52 -14.48 19.51 -3.15
C LEU A 52 -15.49 18.95 -4.17
N PRO A 53 -15.44 19.38 -5.45
CA PRO A 53 -16.35 18.90 -6.48
C PRO A 53 -15.93 17.52 -7.00
N ILE A 54 -15.74 16.55 -6.10
CA ILE A 54 -15.31 15.18 -6.40
C ILE A 54 -16.14 14.17 -5.62
N LYS A 55 -16.30 12.99 -6.20
CA LYS A 55 -16.84 11.79 -5.54
C LYS A 55 -15.84 10.65 -5.76
N GLY A 56 -15.42 10.03 -4.68
CA GLY A 56 -14.57 8.84 -4.71
C GLY A 56 -15.37 7.55 -4.52
N ASP A 57 -14.92 6.47 -5.15
CA ASP A 57 -15.34 5.10 -4.84
C ASP A 57 -14.15 4.13 -4.97
N ILE A 58 -14.19 3.00 -4.26
CA ILE A 58 -13.16 1.96 -4.33
C ILE A 58 -13.83 0.63 -4.69
N LEU A 59 -13.40 0.04 -5.80
CA LEU A 59 -13.69 -1.35 -6.10
C LEU A 59 -12.46 -2.17 -5.74
N ASN A 60 -12.54 -2.86 -4.61
CA ASN A 60 -11.46 -3.68 -4.11
C ASN A 60 -11.56 -5.11 -4.68
N GLN A 61 -10.68 -5.45 -5.63
CA GLN A 61 -10.53 -6.79 -6.20
C GLN A 61 -9.10 -7.30 -5.95
N TYR A 62 -8.67 -7.21 -4.70
CA TYR A 62 -7.34 -7.61 -4.25
C TYR A 62 -6.80 -8.85 -5.00
N PRO A 63 -5.58 -8.79 -5.57
CA PRO A 63 -4.56 -7.76 -5.40
C PRO A 63 -4.72 -6.54 -6.33
N ASN A 64 -5.76 -6.48 -7.17
CA ASN A 64 -6.02 -5.35 -8.07
C ASN A 64 -7.09 -4.42 -7.45
N ILE A 65 -6.67 -3.25 -7.00
CA ILE A 65 -7.53 -2.29 -6.32
C ILE A 65 -7.83 -1.13 -7.26
N PHE A 66 -9.10 -0.84 -7.49
CA PHE A 66 -9.53 0.23 -8.39
C PHE A 66 -10.06 1.41 -7.59
N PHE A 67 -9.45 2.57 -7.76
CA PHE A 67 -9.91 3.84 -7.21
C PHE A 67 -10.61 4.63 -8.30
N TYR A 68 -11.89 4.88 -8.11
CA TYR A 68 -12.67 5.73 -8.98
C TYR A 68 -12.78 7.11 -8.36
N MET A 69 -12.49 8.15 -9.15
CA MET A 69 -12.79 9.53 -8.78
C MET A 69 -13.57 10.18 -9.91
N SER A 70 -14.72 10.77 -9.60
CA SER A 70 -15.53 11.50 -10.58
C SER A 70 -15.68 12.94 -10.13
N PHE A 71 -15.42 13.88 -11.03
CA PHE A 71 -15.74 15.28 -10.77
C PHE A 71 -17.25 15.47 -10.77
N THR A 72 -17.77 16.31 -9.86
CA THR A 72 -19.21 16.60 -9.76
C THR A 72 -19.59 17.89 -10.48
N LYS A 73 -18.59 18.63 -10.98
CA LYS A 73 -18.74 19.86 -11.78
C LYS A 73 -17.95 19.76 -13.06
N ASP A 74 -18.38 20.50 -14.08
CA ASP A 74 -17.66 20.59 -15.34
C ASP A 74 -16.39 21.42 -15.17
N PHE A 75 -15.35 21.05 -15.92
CA PHE A 75 -14.14 21.84 -16.01
C PHE A 75 -14.34 23.04 -16.93
N PRO A 76 -13.67 24.18 -16.68
CA PRO A 76 -13.55 25.22 -17.69
C PRO A 76 -12.96 24.64 -18.97
N GLN A 77 -13.53 24.99 -20.13
CA GLN A 77 -13.06 24.48 -21.42
C GLN A 77 -11.56 24.75 -21.61
N GLY A 78 -10.85 23.77 -22.17
CA GLY A 78 -9.41 23.87 -22.45
C GLY A 78 -8.49 23.62 -21.26
N THR A 79 -9.00 23.30 -20.06
CA THR A 79 -8.14 23.06 -18.88
C THR A 79 -7.67 21.61 -18.72
N GLU A 80 -8.24 20.66 -19.48
CA GLU A 80 -7.93 19.22 -19.36
C GLU A 80 -6.44 18.92 -19.56
N ALA A 81 -5.81 19.54 -20.57
CA ALA A 81 -4.39 19.35 -20.87
C ALA A 81 -3.48 19.78 -19.69
N THR A 82 -3.90 20.79 -18.94
CA THR A 82 -3.15 21.33 -17.79
C THR A 82 -3.43 20.54 -16.51
N ILE A 83 -4.60 19.93 -16.40
CA ILE A 83 -5.03 19.19 -15.20
C ILE A 83 -4.50 17.75 -15.21
N LYS A 84 -4.46 17.11 -16.38
CA LYS A 84 -4.06 15.69 -16.51
C LYS A 84 -2.69 15.38 -15.90
N PRO A 85 -1.62 16.18 -16.07
CA PRO A 85 -0.33 15.94 -15.42
C PRO A 85 -0.42 15.99 -13.88
N LYS A 86 -1.17 16.95 -13.33
CA LYS A 86 -1.38 17.07 -11.88
C LYS A 86 -2.16 15.89 -11.31
N LEU A 87 -3.15 15.40 -12.06
CA LEU A 87 -3.91 14.21 -11.69
C LEU A 87 -3.01 12.97 -11.65
N LEU A 88 -2.13 12.81 -12.64
CA LEU A 88 -1.15 11.72 -12.68
C LEU A 88 -0.21 11.79 -11.47
N GLU A 89 0.39 12.96 -11.22
CA GLU A 89 1.27 13.18 -10.07
C GLU A 89 0.58 12.85 -8.74
N ASN A 90 -0.67 13.30 -8.57
CA ASN A 90 -1.45 13.03 -7.36
C ASN A 90 -1.77 11.54 -7.22
N SER A 91 -2.10 10.84 -8.30
CA SER A 91 -2.37 9.40 -8.26
C SER A 91 -1.12 8.60 -7.89
N GLN A 92 0.05 8.99 -8.39
CA GLN A 92 1.34 8.39 -8.01
C GLN A 92 1.65 8.64 -6.53
N LYS A 93 1.47 9.88 -6.05
CA LYS A 93 1.66 10.23 -4.64
C LYS A 93 0.71 9.46 -3.71
N LEU A 94 -0.53 9.25 -4.12
CA LEU A 94 -1.49 8.46 -3.34
C LEU A 94 -1.08 6.98 -3.25
N ALA A 95 -0.58 6.42 -4.35
CA ALA A 95 -0.16 5.02 -4.38
C ALA A 95 1.15 4.78 -3.63
N CYS A 96 2.15 5.63 -3.85
CA CYS A 96 3.52 5.41 -3.39
C CYS A 96 3.87 6.13 -2.09
N GLY A 97 3.19 7.25 -1.80
CA GLY A 97 3.44 8.09 -0.64
C GLY A 97 3.37 7.37 0.72
N PRO A 98 2.48 6.39 0.96
CA PRO A 98 2.45 5.65 2.22
C PRO A 98 3.79 5.01 2.61
N PHE A 99 4.58 4.52 1.64
CA PHE A 99 5.87 3.88 1.92
C PHE A 99 6.90 4.85 2.52
N SER A 100 6.86 6.13 2.12
CA SER A 100 7.77 7.16 2.67
C SER A 100 7.55 7.41 4.17
N LYS A 101 6.33 7.21 4.68
CA LYS A 101 6.02 7.36 6.11
C LYS A 101 6.54 6.17 6.92
N LEU A 102 6.53 4.98 6.33
CA LEU A 102 7.05 3.76 6.97
C LEU A 102 8.57 3.81 7.11
N SER A 103 9.28 4.35 6.13
CA SER A 103 10.76 4.47 6.20
C SER A 103 11.24 5.48 7.25
N GLN A 104 10.34 6.32 7.78
CA GLN A 104 10.65 7.33 8.81
C GLN A 104 10.35 6.84 10.24
N GLN A 105 9.84 5.63 10.42
CA GLN A 105 9.53 5.07 11.74
C GLN A 105 10.75 4.36 12.36
N ASP A 106 10.89 4.43 13.69
CA ASP A 106 11.97 3.78 14.44
C ASP A 106 12.05 2.26 14.18
N ASN A 107 13.25 1.68 14.36
CA ASN A 107 13.57 0.25 14.20
C ASN A 107 12.60 -0.74 14.86
N LYS A 108 11.79 -0.29 15.84
CA LYS A 108 10.72 -1.08 16.48
C LYS A 108 9.65 -1.58 15.51
N TYR A 109 9.51 -0.96 14.33
CA TYR A 109 8.51 -1.33 13.33
C TYR A 109 9.07 -2.16 12.16
N ASN A 110 10.34 -2.61 12.24
CA ASN A 110 11.00 -3.34 11.16
C ASN A 110 10.27 -4.62 10.75
N ASP A 111 9.69 -5.38 11.70
CA ASP A 111 8.98 -6.63 11.35
C ASP A 111 7.67 -6.37 10.59
N ARG A 112 6.95 -5.32 10.94
CA ARG A 112 5.75 -4.89 10.18
C ARG A 112 6.13 -4.38 8.81
N ALA A 113 7.19 -3.58 8.70
CA ALA A 113 7.63 -3.07 7.42
C ALA A 113 8.16 -4.19 6.50
N LYS A 114 8.87 -5.20 7.04
CA LYS A 114 9.22 -6.44 6.34
C LYS A 114 7.99 -7.19 5.83
N ALA A 115 6.95 -7.30 6.66
CA ALA A 115 5.70 -7.93 6.26
C ALA A 115 5.00 -7.17 5.12
N ILE A 116 4.95 -5.84 5.19
CA ILE A 116 4.41 -4.99 4.12
C ILE A 116 5.19 -5.19 2.82
N ILE A 117 6.53 -5.13 2.87
CA ILE A 117 7.40 -5.39 1.71
C ILE A 117 7.08 -6.76 1.10
N SER A 118 7.04 -7.80 1.95
CA SER A 118 6.77 -9.18 1.57
C SER A 118 5.41 -9.34 0.88
N VAL A 119 4.33 -8.79 1.45
CA VAL A 119 2.98 -8.86 0.87
C VAL A 119 2.92 -8.13 -0.47
N ILE A 120 3.45 -6.90 -0.54
CA ILE A 120 3.43 -6.11 -1.77
C ILE A 120 4.20 -6.80 -2.91
N GLU A 121 5.34 -7.43 -2.63
CA GLU A 121 6.12 -8.16 -3.64
C GLU A 121 5.49 -9.50 -4.04
N LYS A 122 5.13 -10.33 -3.05
CA LYS A 122 4.61 -11.68 -3.31
C LYS A 122 3.25 -11.64 -4.00
N ASP A 123 2.39 -10.74 -3.54
CA ASP A 123 1.00 -10.69 -4.00
C ASP A 123 0.85 -9.72 -5.19
N ASN A 124 1.93 -9.03 -5.57
CA ASN A 124 2.04 -8.12 -6.70
C ASN A 124 0.88 -7.11 -6.74
N VAL A 125 0.73 -6.35 -5.66
CA VAL A 125 -0.42 -5.46 -5.44
C VAL A 125 -0.39 -4.31 -6.43
N VAL A 126 -1.54 -4.07 -7.08
CA VAL A 126 -1.72 -3.04 -8.10
C VAL A 126 -2.84 -2.10 -7.69
N MET A 127 -2.59 -0.80 -7.80
CA MET A 127 -3.61 0.24 -7.67
C MET A 127 -3.87 0.90 -9.02
N THR A 128 -5.13 0.90 -9.45
CA THR A 128 -5.55 1.54 -10.70
C THR A 128 -6.46 2.71 -10.37
N TYR A 129 -6.06 3.91 -10.78
CA TYR A 129 -6.81 5.15 -10.58
C TYR A 129 -7.53 5.51 -11.87
N ILE A 130 -8.85 5.59 -11.82
CA ILE A 130 -9.70 5.97 -12.94
C ILE A 130 -10.41 7.26 -12.58
N ILE A 131 -10.03 8.34 -13.26
CA ILE A 131 -10.57 9.67 -13.03
C ILE A 131 -11.50 10.05 -14.17
N LYS A 132 -12.73 10.40 -13.83
CA LYS A 132 -13.81 10.72 -14.76
C LYS A 132 -14.26 12.18 -14.61
N ASN A 133 -14.68 12.80 -15.71
CA ASN A 133 -15.40 14.06 -15.67
C ASN A 133 -16.83 13.87 -15.13
N ARG A 134 -17.60 14.96 -15.03
CA ARG A 134 -18.99 14.94 -14.54
C ARG A 134 -19.93 14.04 -15.37
N LEU A 135 -19.67 13.93 -16.67
CA LEU A 135 -20.48 13.11 -17.58
C LEU A 135 -20.09 11.62 -17.55
N GLY A 136 -19.03 11.27 -16.82
CA GLY A 136 -18.54 9.89 -16.70
C GLY A 136 -17.47 9.50 -17.73
N SER A 137 -17.05 10.41 -18.62
CA SER A 137 -15.94 10.15 -19.55
C SER A 137 -14.61 10.10 -18.79
N VAL A 138 -13.77 9.12 -19.13
CA VAL A 138 -12.45 8.94 -18.51
C VAL A 138 -11.52 10.06 -18.97
N LEU A 139 -11.02 10.84 -18.01
CA LEU A 139 -10.02 11.88 -18.23
C LEU A 139 -8.60 11.33 -18.10
N MET A 140 -8.41 10.40 -17.17
CA MET A 140 -7.12 9.80 -16.87
C MET A 140 -7.33 8.40 -16.28
N GLU A 141 -6.50 7.48 -16.73
CA GLU A 141 -6.31 6.17 -16.09
C GLU A 141 -4.83 6.01 -15.79
N HIS A 142 -4.50 5.63 -14.56
CA HIS A 142 -3.14 5.38 -14.12
C HIS A 142 -3.06 4.09 -13.31
N LYS A 143 -2.26 3.14 -13.80
CA LYS A 143 -1.98 1.88 -13.13
C LYS A 143 -0.60 1.96 -12.45
N GLN A 144 -0.57 1.73 -11.15
CA GLN A 144 0.65 1.68 -10.35
C GLN A 144 0.81 0.29 -9.74
N VAL A 145 1.91 -0.39 -10.10
CA VAL A 145 2.36 -1.59 -9.38
C VAL A 145 3.11 -1.11 -8.14
N LEU A 146 2.65 -1.48 -6.95
CA LEU A 146 3.17 -0.88 -5.71
C LEU A 146 4.64 -1.23 -5.45
N SER A 147 5.09 -2.41 -5.84
CA SER A 147 6.50 -2.81 -5.76
C SER A 147 7.41 -1.98 -6.67
N GLN A 148 6.88 -1.27 -7.66
CA GLN A 148 7.65 -0.40 -8.55
C GLN A 148 7.73 1.06 -8.07
N CYS A 149 7.07 1.39 -6.95
CA CYS A 149 7.16 2.72 -6.36
C CYS A 149 8.61 3.03 -5.92
N PRO A 150 9.17 4.20 -6.25
CA PRO A 150 10.49 4.60 -5.75
C PRO A 150 10.59 4.57 -4.22
N GLU A 151 9.56 5.04 -3.52
CA GLU A 151 9.46 5.04 -2.06
C GLU A 151 9.42 3.62 -1.48
N PHE A 152 8.84 2.67 -2.22
CA PHE A 152 8.86 1.26 -1.85
C PHE A 152 10.29 0.68 -1.93
N GLN A 153 11.02 1.01 -2.99
CA GLN A 153 12.41 0.56 -3.16
C GLN A 153 13.33 1.14 -2.08
N ILE A 154 13.11 2.40 -1.69
CA ILE A 154 13.81 3.04 -0.56
C ILE A 154 13.49 2.31 0.74
N LEU A 155 12.21 2.06 1.03
CA LEU A 155 11.78 1.32 2.22
C LEU A 155 12.45 -0.05 2.28
N LYS A 156 12.40 -0.81 1.18
CA LYS A 156 13.05 -2.13 1.07
C LYS A 156 14.54 -2.07 1.39
N THR A 157 15.25 -1.09 0.84
CA THR A 157 16.70 -0.93 1.06
C THR A 157 17.02 -0.52 2.49
N SER A 158 16.16 0.27 3.15
CA SER A 158 16.38 0.73 4.53
C SER A 158 16.20 -0.36 5.61
N ILE A 159 15.54 -1.47 5.27
CA ILE A 159 15.18 -2.55 6.22
C ILE A 159 15.87 -3.88 5.88
N SER A 160 16.56 -3.94 4.72
CA SER A 160 17.40 -5.08 4.31
C SER A 160 18.74 -5.06 5.04
#